data_AF-A0A0D2S2J0-F1
#
_entry.id   AF-A0A0D2S2J0-F1
#
_cell.length_a   1.000
_cell.length_b   1.000
_cell.length_c   1.000
_cell.angle_alpha   90.00
_cell.angle_beta   90.00
_cell.angle_gamma   90.00
#
_symmetry.space_group_name_H-M   'P 1'
#
loop_
_entity.id
_entity.type
_entity.pdbx_description
1 polymer ?
#
loop_
_entity_poly.entity_id
_entity_poly.type
_entity_poly.pdbx_seq_one_letter_code
_entity_poly.pdbx_strand_id
1 'polypeptide(L)'
;RDSITDIFYEKHLGELIDVIILSCPSDEADQSTSNLARNAGKVESQNSAKPEILSSICELLCFCVLHHPYRIKCNFILNNVIEKVLLLTRRREKYLVVAAVRFVRTILTSHDEHLINHIVKNNLLKPVIGAFVANGNRYNVLNSAILELFEYIRKENMKLLVKYIVDSFWNQLVKFENLASIHSLKIKYEQVFLLPTNFTTKIFRYRTSVHVTCLFAVLGELWN
;
A
#
# COMPACT_ATOMS: atom_id res chain seq x y z
N ARG A 1 13.10 30.36 -9.45
CA ARG A 1 12.33 29.81 -8.31
C ARG A 1 12.69 28.33 -8.07
N ASP A 2 13.31 27.67 -9.05
CA ASP A 2 13.74 26.26 -8.99
C ASP A 2 14.95 25.98 -8.08
N SER A 3 15.77 26.98 -7.75
CA SER A 3 16.99 26.78 -6.96
C SER A 3 16.75 26.25 -5.54
N ILE A 4 15.72 26.71 -4.84
CA ILE A 4 15.45 26.27 -3.45
C ILE A 4 14.94 24.82 -3.44
N THR A 5 14.05 24.49 -4.37
CA THR A 5 13.52 23.14 -4.53
C THR A 5 14.63 22.14 -4.88
N ASP A 6 15.57 22.54 -5.74
CA ASP A 6 16.70 21.72 -6.14
C ASP A 6 17.67 21.48 -4.98
N ILE A 7 18.00 22.55 -4.23
CA ILE A 7 18.81 22.44 -3.01
C ILE A 7 18.14 21.49 -1.99
N PHE A 8 16.82 21.57 -1.83
CA PHE A 8 16.10 20.67 -0.93
C PHE A 8 16.26 19.20 -1.33
N TYR A 9 16.02 18.86 -2.60
CA TYR A 9 16.10 17.47 -3.05
C TYR A 9 17.54 16.92 -3.05
N GLU A 10 18.51 17.75 -3.38
CA GLU A 10 19.92 17.34 -3.47
C GLU A 10 20.60 17.26 -2.10
N LYS A 11 20.28 18.17 -1.18
CA LYS A 11 21.03 18.31 0.09
C LYS A 11 20.26 17.88 1.33
N HIS A 12 18.95 18.11 1.37
CA HIS A 12 18.17 17.95 2.61
C HIS A 12 17.25 16.74 2.62
N LEU A 13 16.80 16.26 1.45
CA LEU A 13 15.94 15.08 1.39
C LEU A 13 16.61 13.87 2.04
N GLY A 14 17.90 13.64 1.79
CA GLY A 14 18.66 12.55 2.41
C GLY A 14 18.62 12.61 3.95
N GLU A 15 18.88 13.78 4.52
CA GLU A 15 18.87 14.01 5.97
C GLU A 15 17.50 13.68 6.59
N LEU A 16 16.40 14.10 5.95
CA LEU A 16 15.05 13.80 6.42
C LEU A 16 14.75 12.30 6.40
N ILE A 17 15.25 11.60 5.39
CA ILE A 17 15.04 10.17 5.23
C ILE A 17 15.90 9.38 6.23
N ASP A 18 17.11 9.84 6.52
CA ASP A 18 17.98 9.25 7.56
C ASP A 18 17.33 9.35 8.93
N VAL A 19 16.63 10.46 9.23
CA VAL A 19 15.84 10.59 10.48
C VAL A 19 14.78 9.49 10.59
N ILE A 20 14.09 9.14 9.49
CA ILE A 20 13.10 8.04 9.49
C ILE A 20 13.79 6.70 9.75
N ILE A 21 14.90 6.42 9.06
CA ILE A 21 15.64 5.16 9.18
C ILE A 21 16.14 4.98 10.62
N LEU A 22 16.81 5.98 11.18
CA LEU A 22 17.38 5.93 12.53
C LEU A 22 16.30 5.80 13.62
N SER A 23 15.07 6.23 13.33
CA SER A 23 13.96 6.17 14.28
C SER A 23 13.14 4.87 14.20
N CYS A 24 13.40 4.00 13.24
CA CYS A 24 12.67 2.75 13.06
C CYS A 24 13.63 1.55 13.23
N PRO A 25 13.30 0.57 14.09
CA PRO A 25 14.15 -0.61 14.25
C PRO A 25 14.23 -1.39 12.94
N SER A 26 15.46 -1.71 12.52
CA SER A 26 15.75 -2.64 11.44
C SER A 26 15.51 -4.07 11.93
N ASP A 27 14.70 -4.84 11.20
CA ASP A 27 14.65 -6.28 11.36
C ASP A 27 16.02 -6.83 10.90
N GLU A 28 16.88 -7.23 11.84
CA GLU A 28 18.06 -8.04 11.53
C GLU A 28 17.61 -9.43 11.06
N ALA A 29 17.25 -9.54 9.79
CA ALA A 29 16.90 -10.81 9.16
C ALA A 29 17.43 -10.97 7.73
N ASP A 30 18.52 -10.26 7.39
CA ASP A 30 19.32 -10.56 6.20
C ASP A 30 20.82 -10.47 6.56
N GLN A 31 21.38 -11.60 7.02
CA GLN A 31 22.81 -11.73 7.26
C GLN A 31 23.56 -11.97 5.94
N SER A 32 24.54 -11.12 5.65
CA SER A 32 25.83 -11.61 5.17
C SER A 32 26.98 -10.83 5.81
N THR A 33 27.60 -11.50 6.78
CA THR A 33 29.02 -11.43 7.15
C THR A 33 29.57 -10.12 7.75
N SER A 34 29.56 -10.01 9.08
CA SER A 34 30.81 -10.01 9.86
C SER A 34 30.51 -10.13 11.35
N ASN A 35 31.15 -11.12 11.98
CA ASN A 35 31.17 -11.30 13.42
C ASN A 35 31.84 -10.09 14.07
N LEU A 36 31.27 -9.54 15.15
CA LEU A 36 32.01 -9.13 16.34
C LEU A 36 31.06 -8.93 17.53
N ALA A 37 31.29 -9.76 18.54
CA ALA A 37 31.08 -9.55 19.98
C ALA A 37 29.78 -8.89 20.46
N ARG A 38 28.95 -9.74 21.08
CA ARG A 38 28.05 -9.42 22.18
C ARG A 38 28.66 -8.39 23.14
N ASN A 39 27.89 -7.35 23.46
CA ASN A 39 27.85 -6.81 24.81
C ASN A 39 26.42 -6.38 25.15
N ALA A 40 25.88 -7.04 26.19
CA ALA A 40 24.65 -6.66 26.85
C ALA A 40 24.89 -5.32 27.58
N GLY A 41 24.36 -4.25 27.01
CA GLY A 41 24.26 -2.95 27.63
C GLY A 41 22.91 -2.37 27.25
N LYS A 42 21.98 -2.41 28.20
CA LYS A 42 20.75 -1.62 28.17
C LYS A 42 21.15 -0.15 28.17
N VAL A 43 21.35 0.41 26.98
CA VAL A 43 21.52 1.84 26.76
C VAL A 43 20.31 2.25 25.96
N GLU A 44 19.35 2.89 26.64
CA GLU A 44 18.34 3.72 26.00
C GLU A 44 19.07 4.82 25.24
N SER A 45 19.41 4.55 23.98
CA SER A 45 20.14 5.49 23.12
C SER A 45 19.16 6.56 22.65
N GLN A 46 19.37 7.75 23.20
CA GLN A 46 18.65 9.02 23.07
C GLN A 46 18.51 9.61 21.65
N ASN A 47 18.35 8.79 20.60
CA ASN A 47 18.32 9.25 19.20
C ASN A 47 17.08 8.78 18.40
N SER A 48 15.97 8.38 19.05
CA SER A 48 14.72 8.23 18.30
C SER A 48 14.08 9.61 18.15
N ALA A 49 13.91 10.10 16.92
CA ALA A 49 13.19 11.35 16.69
C ALA A 49 11.80 11.27 17.31
N LYS A 50 11.30 12.41 17.80
CA LYS A 50 9.95 12.49 18.35
C LYS A 50 8.94 12.05 17.27
N PRO A 51 7.94 11.24 17.62
CA PRO A 51 6.92 10.80 16.67
C PRO A 51 6.26 11.94 15.87
N GLU A 52 6.09 13.12 16.47
CA GLU A 52 5.55 14.31 15.81
C GLU A 52 6.45 14.77 14.64
N ILE A 53 7.78 14.69 14.80
CA ILE A 53 8.75 15.04 13.76
C ILE A 53 8.60 14.08 12.57
N LEU A 54 8.48 12.77 12.83
CA LEU A 54 8.29 11.77 11.78
C LEU A 54 6.98 12.01 11.00
N SER A 55 5.92 12.41 11.71
CA SER A 55 4.66 12.80 11.08
C SER A 55 4.84 14.02 10.18
N SER A 56 5.52 15.07 10.65
CA SER A 56 5.80 16.27 9.86
C SER A 56 6.66 15.98 8.63
N ILE A 57 7.67 15.10 8.75
CA ILE A 57 8.46 14.65 7.60
C ILE A 57 7.56 13.94 6.59
N CYS A 58 6.72 13.01 7.05
CA CYS A 58 5.80 12.29 6.17
C CYS A 58 4.82 13.23 5.45
N GLU A 59 4.31 14.25 6.14
CA GLU A 59 3.44 15.28 5.56
C GLU A 59 4.17 16.14 4.53
N LEU A 60 5.42 16.54 4.81
CA LEU A 60 6.26 17.24 3.85
C LEU A 60 6.51 16.40 2.60
N LEU A 61 6.77 15.10 2.74
CA LEU A 61 6.94 14.20 1.60
C LEU A 61 5.65 14.04 0.79
N CYS A 62 4.48 13.99 1.43
CA CYS A 62 3.19 14.05 0.75
C CYS A 62 3.02 15.35 -0.05
N PHE A 63 3.35 16.49 0.57
CA PHE A 63 3.31 17.79 -0.10
C PHE A 63 4.22 17.81 -1.32
N CYS A 64 5.45 17.33 -1.17
CA CYS A 64 6.37 17.18 -2.29
C CYS A 64 5.69 16.40 -3.43
N VAL A 65 5.12 15.21 -3.16
CA VAL A 65 4.50 14.33 -4.17
C VAL A 65 3.45 15.06 -5.01
N LEU A 66 2.63 15.89 -4.38
CA LEU A 66 1.56 16.61 -5.05
C LEU A 66 2.04 17.81 -5.87
N HIS A 67 3.07 18.51 -5.40
CA HIS A 67 3.47 19.80 -5.98
C HIS A 67 4.69 19.72 -6.90
N HIS A 68 5.53 18.70 -6.78
CA HIS A 68 6.80 18.56 -7.51
C HIS A 68 6.93 17.22 -8.27
N PRO A 69 5.96 16.82 -9.11
CA PRO A 69 5.89 15.47 -9.69
C PRO A 69 7.15 15.07 -10.48
N TYR A 70 7.72 16.01 -11.25
CA TYR A 70 8.92 15.74 -12.06
C TYR A 70 10.17 15.44 -11.23
N ARG A 71 10.40 16.14 -10.10
CA ARG A 71 11.60 15.95 -9.27
C ARG A 71 11.51 14.70 -8.40
N ILE A 72 10.29 14.29 -8.08
CA ILE A 72 10.01 13.16 -7.20
C ILE A 72 10.22 11.84 -7.89
N LYS A 73 9.84 11.76 -9.16
CA LYS A 73 10.09 10.57 -9.96
C LYS A 73 11.56 10.14 -9.90
N CYS A 74 12.50 11.06 -10.14
CA CYS A 74 13.93 10.73 -10.08
C CYS A 74 14.39 10.46 -8.64
N ASN A 75 14.11 11.37 -7.71
CA ASN A 75 14.67 11.27 -6.35
C ASN A 75 14.08 10.13 -5.51
N PHE A 76 12.77 9.86 -5.61
CA PHE A 76 12.13 8.84 -4.79
C PHE A 76 12.45 7.43 -5.27
N ILE A 77 12.54 7.24 -6.60
CA ILE A 77 12.93 5.96 -7.19
C ILE A 77 14.41 5.69 -6.94
N LEU A 78 15.30 6.68 -7.16
CA LEU A 78 16.74 6.48 -6.99
C LEU A 78 17.15 6.28 -5.53
N ASN A 79 16.53 7.00 -4.60
CA ASN A 79 16.90 6.96 -3.18
C ASN A 79 16.07 5.99 -2.33
N ASN A 80 15.22 5.16 -2.95
CA ASN A 80 14.27 4.24 -2.30
C ASN A 80 13.46 4.92 -1.18
N VAL A 81 13.02 6.16 -1.41
CA VAL A 81 12.34 6.95 -0.38
C VAL A 81 11.05 6.28 0.08
N ILE A 82 10.31 5.68 -0.86
CA ILE A 82 9.02 5.03 -0.57
C ILE A 82 9.21 3.89 0.44
N GLU A 83 10.20 3.02 0.19
CA GLU A 83 10.55 1.91 1.08
C GLU A 83 10.93 2.41 2.48
N LYS A 84 11.75 3.46 2.55
CA LYS A 84 12.21 4.04 3.81
C LYS A 84 11.08 4.69 4.60
N VAL A 85 10.16 5.40 3.95
CA VAL A 85 8.96 5.95 4.62
C VAL A 85 8.06 4.83 5.14
N LEU A 86 7.96 3.70 4.44
CA LEU A 86 7.17 2.56 4.87
C LEU A 86 7.71 1.87 6.12
N LEU A 87 8.94 2.15 6.56
CA LEU A 87 9.44 1.74 7.87
C LEU A 87 8.58 2.28 9.02
N LEU A 88 7.89 3.41 8.82
CA LEU A 88 6.94 3.96 9.80
C LEU A 88 5.78 2.99 10.12
N THR A 89 5.51 1.99 9.28
CA THR A 89 4.51 0.95 9.57
C THR A 89 4.91 0.03 10.74
N ARG A 90 6.21 0.00 11.09
CA ARG A 90 6.76 -0.77 12.23
C ARG A 90 6.63 -0.04 13.57
N ARG A 91 6.28 1.24 13.56
CA ARG A 91 6.13 2.05 14.76
C ARG A 91 4.91 1.62 15.58
N ARG A 92 5.01 1.77 16.90
CA ARG A 92 3.91 1.45 17.83
C ARG A 92 2.76 2.45 17.67
N GLU A 93 3.09 3.70 17.35
CA GLU A 93 2.17 4.80 17.19
C GLU A 93 1.31 4.61 15.93
N LYS A 94 0.03 4.23 16.12
CA LYS A 94 -0.86 3.91 15.00
C LYS A 94 -1.08 5.07 14.03
N TYR A 95 -0.99 6.31 14.50
CA TYR A 95 -1.11 7.47 13.61
C TYR A 95 0.08 7.60 12.64
N LEU A 96 1.28 7.13 13.00
CA LEU A 96 2.42 7.09 12.07
C LEU A 96 2.22 6.04 10.99
N VAL A 97 1.66 4.89 11.35
CA VAL A 97 1.26 3.86 10.38
C VAL A 97 0.21 4.43 9.42
N VAL A 98 -0.78 5.16 9.93
CA VAL A 98 -1.78 5.86 9.09
C VAL A 98 -1.14 6.92 8.21
N ALA A 99 -0.13 7.66 8.70
CA ALA A 99 0.61 8.64 7.90
C ALA A 99 1.33 7.95 6.72
N ALA A 100 1.96 6.80 6.94
CA ALA A 100 2.58 6.02 5.87
C ALA A 100 1.56 5.53 4.83
N VAL A 101 0.38 5.06 5.28
CA VAL A 101 -0.72 4.67 4.38
C VAL A 101 -1.22 5.87 3.56
N ARG A 102 -1.34 7.04 4.18
CA ARG A 102 -1.70 8.29 3.51
C ARG A 102 -0.65 8.66 2.46
N PHE A 103 0.63 8.54 2.79
CA PHE A 103 1.72 8.81 1.87
C PHE A 103 1.68 7.89 0.64
N VAL A 104 1.44 6.59 0.83
CA VAL A 104 1.19 5.67 -0.29
C VAL A 104 0.02 6.16 -1.14
N ARG A 105 -1.11 6.50 -0.53
CA ARG A 105 -2.26 7.03 -1.27
C ARG A 105 -1.90 8.27 -2.08
N THR A 106 -1.15 9.20 -1.51
CA THR A 106 -0.68 10.42 -2.19
C THR A 106 0.18 10.10 -3.40
N ILE A 107 1.08 9.12 -3.31
CA ILE A 107 1.84 8.63 -4.48
C ILE A 107 0.89 8.11 -5.56
N LEU A 108 -0.12 7.32 -5.18
CA LEU A 108 -1.06 6.76 -6.15
C LEU A 108 -1.90 7.85 -6.85
N THR A 109 -2.23 8.93 -6.14
CA THR A 109 -2.94 10.10 -6.72
C THR A 109 -2.12 10.84 -7.78
N SER A 110 -0.80 10.66 -7.83
CA SER A 110 0.01 11.23 -8.92
C SER A 110 -0.22 10.53 -10.27
N HIS A 111 -0.81 9.32 -10.27
CA HIS A 111 -0.97 8.46 -11.44
C HIS A 111 0.34 8.21 -12.24
N ASP A 112 1.52 8.41 -11.63
CA ASP A 112 2.80 8.15 -12.29
C ASP A 112 3.05 6.64 -12.40
N GLU A 113 3.05 6.13 -13.63
CA GLU A 113 3.24 4.70 -13.90
C GLU A 113 4.57 4.15 -13.42
N HIS A 114 5.64 4.96 -13.36
CA HIS A 114 6.94 4.51 -12.88
C HIS A 114 6.95 4.34 -11.37
N LEU A 115 6.31 5.25 -10.63
CA LEU A 115 6.14 5.11 -9.18
C LEU A 115 5.26 3.91 -8.85
N ILE A 116 4.15 3.72 -9.58
CA ILE A 116 3.27 2.57 -9.42
C ILE A 116 4.02 1.27 -9.73
N ASN A 117 4.79 1.23 -10.83
CA ASN A 117 5.61 0.07 -11.18
C ASN A 117 6.70 -0.21 -10.13
N HIS A 118 7.33 0.83 -9.58
CA HIS A 118 8.31 0.68 -8.52
C HIS A 118 7.67 0.09 -7.24
N ILE A 119 6.47 0.53 -6.87
CA ILE A 119 5.69 -0.05 -5.75
C ILE A 119 5.45 -1.55 -5.96
N VAL A 120 5.03 -1.94 -7.16
CA VAL A 120 4.74 -3.35 -7.48
C VAL A 120 6.02 -4.19 -7.54
N LYS A 121 7.03 -3.73 -8.27
CA LYS A 121 8.29 -4.47 -8.45
C LYS A 121 9.02 -4.74 -7.14
N ASN A 122 9.03 -3.78 -6.24
CA ASN A 122 9.71 -3.89 -4.94
C ASN A 122 8.79 -4.35 -3.81
N ASN A 123 7.57 -4.80 -4.12
CA ASN A 123 6.62 -5.34 -3.15
C ASN A 123 6.31 -4.37 -1.98
N LEU A 124 6.25 -3.06 -2.25
CA LEU A 124 6.24 -2.02 -1.23
C LEU A 124 4.93 -1.94 -0.44
N LEU A 125 3.84 -2.56 -0.91
CA LEU A 125 2.62 -2.67 -0.08
C LEU A 125 2.70 -3.74 1.01
N LYS A 126 3.70 -4.64 0.99
CA LYS A 126 3.88 -5.69 2.00
C LYS A 126 3.80 -5.17 3.45
N PRO A 127 4.52 -4.11 3.87
CA PRO A 127 4.39 -3.56 5.22
C PRO A 127 2.98 -3.04 5.54
N VAL A 128 2.27 -2.46 4.57
CA VAL A 128 0.90 -1.97 4.75
C VAL A 128 -0.07 -3.13 4.96
N ILE A 129 0.02 -4.16 4.12
CA ILE A 129 -0.77 -5.39 4.27
C ILE A 129 -0.44 -6.07 5.60
N GLY A 130 0.83 -6.16 5.96
CA GLY A 130 1.28 -6.73 7.23
C GLY A 130 0.67 -6.01 8.43
N ALA A 131 0.67 -4.67 8.42
CA ALA A 131 0.03 -3.86 9.47
C ALA A 131 -1.49 -4.09 9.55
N PHE A 132 -2.16 -4.28 8.41
CA PHE A 132 -3.58 -4.63 8.35
C PHE A 132 -3.87 -5.99 8.96
N VAL A 133 -3.11 -7.02 8.55
CA VAL A 133 -3.28 -8.39 9.04
C VAL A 133 -2.98 -8.47 10.54
N ALA A 134 -1.92 -7.81 11.01
CA ALA A 134 -1.58 -7.75 12.44
C ALA A 134 -2.62 -6.97 13.27
N ASN A 135 -3.36 -6.04 12.66
CA ASN A 135 -4.45 -5.33 13.32
C ASN A 135 -5.64 -6.27 13.61
N GLY A 136 -5.85 -7.30 12.79
CA GLY A 136 -6.96 -8.25 12.90
C GLY A 136 -8.32 -7.57 12.71
N ASN A 137 -9.36 -8.07 13.37
CA ASN A 137 -10.74 -7.58 13.24
C ASN A 137 -11.03 -6.27 14.00
N ARG A 138 -9.99 -5.51 14.40
CA ARG A 138 -10.16 -4.28 15.18
C ARG A 138 -10.56 -3.12 14.26
N TYR A 139 -11.78 -2.62 14.42
CA TYR A 139 -12.22 -1.39 13.75
C TYR A 139 -11.57 -0.15 14.41
N ASN A 140 -10.61 0.46 13.73
CA ASN A 140 -9.94 1.67 14.16
C ASN A 140 -9.47 2.50 12.94
N VAL A 141 -8.81 3.62 13.19
CA VAL A 141 -8.34 4.54 12.13
C VAL A 141 -7.40 3.86 11.14
N LEU A 142 -6.54 2.94 11.59
CA LEU A 142 -5.65 2.18 10.70
C LEU A 142 -6.45 1.25 9.77
N ASN A 143 -7.41 0.52 10.32
CA ASN A 143 -8.30 -0.34 9.54
C ASN A 143 -9.03 0.48 8.46
N SER A 144 -9.65 1.60 8.85
CA SER A 144 -10.36 2.47 7.92
C SER A 144 -9.44 3.04 6.83
N ALA A 145 -8.23 3.50 7.19
CA ALA A 145 -7.28 4.07 6.24
C ALA A 145 -6.83 3.06 5.17
N ILE A 146 -6.59 1.80 5.55
CA ILE A 146 -6.16 0.76 4.61
C ILE A 146 -7.32 0.29 3.72
N LEU A 147 -8.52 0.13 4.29
CA LEU A 147 -9.72 -0.18 3.50
C LEU A 147 -10.04 0.93 2.49
N GLU A 148 -9.86 2.19 2.88
CA GLU A 148 -10.01 3.33 1.99
C GLU A 148 -8.95 3.34 0.88
N LEU A 149 -7.70 2.95 1.19
CA LEU A 149 -6.65 2.78 0.17
C LEU A 149 -7.03 1.71 -0.86
N PHE A 150 -7.53 0.54 -0.44
CA PHE A 150 -7.99 -0.49 -1.39
C PHE A 150 -9.17 -0.02 -2.22
N GLU A 151 -10.11 0.68 -1.59
CA GLU A 151 -11.27 1.23 -2.27
C GLU A 151 -10.88 2.30 -3.29
N TYR A 152 -9.88 3.13 -2.97
CA TYR A 152 -9.30 4.10 -3.90
C TYR A 152 -8.65 3.40 -5.10
N ILE A 153 -7.76 2.42 -4.88
CA ILE A 153 -7.12 1.63 -5.94
C ILE A 153 -8.17 1.00 -6.88
N ARG A 154 -9.26 0.48 -6.31
CA ARG A 154 -10.38 -0.11 -7.06
C ARG A 154 -11.13 0.92 -7.88
N LYS A 155 -11.51 2.06 -7.28
CA LYS A 155 -12.27 3.14 -7.93
C LYS A 155 -11.50 3.82 -9.04
N GLU A 156 -10.21 4.09 -8.83
CA GLU A 156 -9.30 4.64 -9.83
C GLU A 156 -8.90 3.62 -10.90
N ASN A 157 -9.43 2.39 -10.85
CA ASN A 157 -9.23 1.35 -11.85
C ASN A 157 -7.74 1.03 -12.09
N MET A 158 -6.92 1.06 -11.03
CA MET A 158 -5.48 0.79 -11.10
C MET A 158 -5.21 -0.71 -11.25
N LYS A 159 -5.46 -1.24 -12.46
CA LYS A 159 -5.44 -2.69 -12.76
C LYS A 159 -4.15 -3.39 -12.30
N LEU A 160 -3.00 -2.74 -12.49
CA LEU A 160 -1.69 -3.27 -12.08
C LEU A 160 -1.63 -3.51 -10.56
N LEU A 161 -2.08 -2.54 -9.76
CA LEU A 161 -2.12 -2.65 -8.30
C LEU A 161 -3.18 -3.64 -7.83
N VAL A 162 -4.35 -3.67 -8.46
CA VAL A 162 -5.39 -4.67 -8.15
C VAL A 162 -4.82 -6.08 -8.35
N LYS A 163 -4.16 -6.34 -9.48
CA LYS A 163 -3.52 -7.62 -9.77
C LYS A 163 -2.46 -7.95 -8.72
N TYR A 164 -1.53 -7.02 -8.51
CA TYR A 164 -0.45 -7.19 -7.55
C TYR A 164 -0.96 -7.50 -6.13
N ILE A 165 -1.97 -6.78 -5.64
CA ILE A 165 -2.51 -6.99 -4.29
C ILE A 165 -3.13 -8.39 -4.16
N VAL A 166 -3.96 -8.78 -5.12
CA VAL A 166 -4.65 -10.08 -5.07
C VAL A 166 -3.67 -11.23 -5.29
N ASP A 167 -2.81 -11.17 -6.31
CA ASP A 167 -1.85 -12.24 -6.60
C ASP A 167 -0.87 -12.46 -5.44
N SER A 168 -0.41 -11.38 -4.78
CA SER A 168 0.65 -11.48 -3.78
C SER A 168 0.13 -11.72 -2.35
N PHE A 169 -1.08 -11.26 -2.02
CA PHE A 169 -1.55 -11.18 -0.64
C PHE A 169 -2.92 -11.81 -0.36
N TRP A 170 -3.61 -12.36 -1.36
CA TRP A 170 -4.97 -12.89 -1.14
C TRP A 170 -5.06 -13.93 -0.02
N ASN A 171 -4.06 -14.82 0.11
CA ASN A 171 -4.00 -15.82 1.18
C ASN A 171 -4.05 -15.21 2.59
N GLN A 172 -3.56 -13.98 2.76
CA GLN A 172 -3.62 -13.25 4.02
C GLN A 172 -4.94 -12.47 4.15
N LEU A 173 -5.45 -11.93 3.04
CA LEU A 173 -6.64 -11.08 2.99
C LEU A 173 -7.96 -11.85 3.02
N VAL A 174 -7.99 -13.13 2.62
CA VAL A 174 -9.21 -13.97 2.57
C VAL A 174 -9.94 -14.04 3.91
N LYS A 175 -9.21 -13.95 5.03
CA LYS A 175 -9.78 -13.93 6.39
C LYS A 175 -10.67 -12.71 6.66
N PHE A 176 -10.55 -11.67 5.83
CA PHE A 176 -11.27 -10.40 5.92
C PHE A 176 -12.18 -10.19 4.71
N GLU A 177 -12.49 -11.24 3.95
CA GLU A 177 -13.35 -11.17 2.76
C GLU A 177 -14.75 -10.64 3.06
N ASN A 178 -15.24 -10.74 4.30
CA ASN A 178 -16.49 -10.14 4.73
C ASN A 178 -16.49 -8.60 4.69
N LEU A 179 -15.32 -7.96 4.66
CA LEU A 179 -15.23 -6.50 4.54
C LEU A 179 -15.49 -6.07 3.10
N ALA A 180 -16.43 -5.14 2.93
CA ALA A 180 -16.92 -4.71 1.62
C ALA A 180 -15.82 -4.28 0.65
N SER A 181 -14.79 -3.55 1.12
CA SER A 181 -13.68 -3.09 0.28
C SER A 181 -12.81 -4.25 -0.22
N ILE A 182 -12.56 -5.28 0.60
CA ILE A 182 -11.75 -6.44 0.24
C ILE A 182 -12.49 -7.33 -0.75
N HIS A 183 -13.76 -7.62 -0.46
CA HIS A 183 -14.63 -8.34 -1.38
C HIS A 183 -14.74 -7.63 -2.74
N SER A 184 -14.96 -6.31 -2.73
CA SER A 184 -15.09 -5.53 -3.97
C SER A 184 -13.78 -5.49 -4.76
N LEU A 185 -12.62 -5.47 -4.09
CA LEU A 185 -11.32 -5.56 -4.72
C LEU A 185 -11.13 -6.92 -5.42
N LYS A 186 -11.55 -8.02 -4.77
CA LYS A 186 -11.50 -9.36 -5.36
C LYS A 186 -12.38 -9.50 -6.59
N ILE A 187 -13.64 -9.03 -6.52
CA ILE A 187 -14.54 -9.01 -7.68
C ILE A 187 -13.89 -8.25 -8.84
N LYS A 188 -13.31 -7.07 -8.56
CA LYS A 188 -12.65 -6.26 -9.59
C LYS A 188 -11.51 -7.01 -10.27
N TYR A 189 -10.71 -7.75 -9.50
CA TYR A 189 -9.67 -8.61 -10.05
C TYR A 189 -10.23 -9.67 -10.99
N GLU A 190 -11.27 -10.41 -10.56
CA GLU A 190 -11.87 -11.49 -11.36
C GLU A 190 -12.47 -10.96 -12.66
N GLN A 191 -13.16 -9.81 -12.59
CA GLN A 191 -13.73 -9.14 -13.76
C GLN A 191 -12.67 -8.68 -14.77
N VAL A 192 -11.51 -8.25 -14.30
CA VAL A 192 -10.47 -7.70 -15.18
C VAL A 192 -9.55 -8.78 -15.74
N PHE A 193 -9.31 -9.87 -14.99
CA PHE A 193 -8.26 -10.83 -15.30
C PHE A 193 -8.71 -12.28 -15.50
N LEU A 194 -9.90 -12.67 -15.04
CA LEU A 194 -10.37 -14.07 -15.11
C LEU A 194 -11.61 -14.27 -16.00
N LEU A 195 -12.41 -13.24 -16.24
CA LEU A 195 -13.59 -13.36 -17.12
C LEU A 195 -13.24 -12.97 -18.56
N PRO A 196 -13.61 -13.77 -19.58
CA PRO A 196 -13.58 -13.32 -20.96
C PRO A 196 -14.57 -12.16 -21.13
N THR A 197 -14.12 -11.10 -21.81
CA THR A 197 -14.73 -9.76 -21.90
C THR A 197 -16.16 -9.69 -22.45
N ASN A 198 -16.83 -10.82 -22.72
CA ASN A 198 -18.11 -10.90 -23.43
C ASN A 198 -19.32 -11.30 -22.56
N PHE A 199 -19.18 -11.44 -21.23
CA PHE A 199 -20.29 -11.87 -20.34
C PHE A 199 -20.81 -10.82 -19.35
N THR A 200 -20.30 -9.58 -19.41
CA THR A 200 -20.48 -8.56 -18.37
C THR A 200 -21.91 -8.03 -18.23
N THR A 201 -22.82 -8.30 -19.17
CA THR A 201 -24.20 -7.77 -19.09
C THR A 201 -25.20 -8.71 -18.40
N LYS A 202 -24.85 -9.98 -18.11
CA LYS A 202 -25.82 -10.94 -17.54
C LYS A 202 -25.72 -11.18 -16.03
N ILE A 203 -24.55 -10.98 -15.40
CA ILE A 203 -24.34 -11.43 -14.01
C ILE A 203 -24.87 -10.43 -12.97
N PHE A 204 -24.92 -9.12 -13.27
CA PHE A 204 -25.42 -8.13 -12.29
C PHE A 204 -26.95 -8.13 -12.11
N ARG A 205 -27.70 -8.85 -12.95
CA ARG A 205 -29.17 -8.92 -12.86
C ARG A 205 -29.70 -10.14 -12.10
N TYR A 206 -28.84 -11.07 -11.68
CA TYR A 206 -29.27 -12.32 -11.01
C TYR A 206 -29.08 -12.36 -9.49
N ARG A 207 -28.47 -11.33 -8.86
CA ARG A 207 -28.20 -11.37 -7.40
C ARG A 207 -29.22 -10.61 -6.53
N THR A 208 -30.31 -10.13 -7.12
CA THR A 208 -31.46 -9.56 -6.41
C THR A 208 -32.78 -10.06 -7.01
N SER A 209 -33.02 -11.37 -7.00
CA SER A 209 -34.40 -11.87 -6.93
C SER A 209 -34.40 -13.32 -6.46
N VAL A 210 -35.10 -13.53 -5.36
CA VAL A 210 -35.51 -14.82 -4.84
C VAL A 210 -36.38 -15.51 -5.90
N HIS A 211 -35.85 -16.56 -6.55
CA HIS A 211 -36.54 -17.69 -7.20
C HIS A 211 -35.66 -18.28 -8.32
N VAL A 212 -34.73 -19.15 -7.96
CA VAL A 212 -34.01 -19.99 -8.95
C VAL A 212 -34.68 -21.36 -8.98
N THR A 213 -35.83 -21.43 -9.64
CA THR A 213 -36.43 -22.70 -10.09
C THR A 213 -36.62 -22.79 -11.61
N CYS A 214 -36.19 -21.79 -12.39
CA CYS A 214 -36.39 -21.77 -13.85
C CYS A 214 -35.11 -21.81 -14.70
N LEU A 215 -33.92 -22.05 -14.12
CA LEU A 215 -32.68 -22.05 -14.94
C LEU A 215 -32.36 -23.37 -15.65
N PHE A 216 -33.17 -24.43 -15.47
CA PHE A 216 -33.01 -25.69 -16.22
C PHE A 216 -33.96 -25.83 -17.42
N ALA A 217 -34.94 -24.93 -17.61
CA ALA A 217 -35.94 -25.08 -18.65
C ALA A 217 -35.56 -24.50 -20.03
N VAL A 218 -34.47 -23.72 -20.13
CA VAL A 218 -34.10 -23.02 -21.39
C VAL A 218 -32.88 -23.65 -22.09
N LEU A 219 -32.20 -24.61 -21.46
CA LEU A 219 -31.04 -25.30 -22.03
C LEU A 219 -31.37 -26.66 -22.67
N GLY A 220 -32.66 -27.02 -22.78
CA GLY A 220 -33.11 -28.30 -23.35
C GLY A 220 -33.58 -28.27 -24.81
N GLU A 221 -33.73 -27.11 -25.45
CA GLU A 221 -34.32 -27.01 -26.81
C GLU A 221 -33.34 -26.59 -27.92
N LEU A 222 -32.02 -26.59 -27.64
CA LEU A 222 -31.00 -26.31 -28.67
C LEU A 222 -30.09 -27.51 -28.98
N TRP A 223 -30.52 -28.72 -28.61
CA TRP A 223 -29.94 -29.95 -29.13
C TRP A 223 -31.05 -30.92 -29.58
N ASN A 224 -31.75 -30.54 -30.65
CA ASN A 224 -32.32 -31.44 -31.65
C ASN A 224 -32.71 -30.63 -32.90
#